data_AF-A0A419HHB0-F1
#
_entry.id   AF-A0A419HHB0-F1
#
_cell.length_a   1.000
_cell.length_b   1.000
_cell.length_c   1.000
_cell.angle_alpha   90.00
_cell.angle_beta   90.00
_cell.angle_gamma   90.00
#
_symmetry.space_group_name_H-M   'P 1'
#
loop_
_entity.id
_entity.type
_entity.pdbx_description
1 polymer ?
#
loop_
_entity_poly.entity_id
_entity_poly.type
_entity_poly.pdbx_seq_one_letter_code
_entity_poly.pdbx_strand_id
1 'polypeptide(L)'
;MSGEPWAQTADVLVCAPQDDPGAAHRVAAETLRRYPGALLVAVGLTGIGCVVLDRRGQRLTVCWTDRHRDDLVQASAMRAYLMLVSGQGWASGDHWTVLETWHR
;
A
#
# COMPACT_ATOMS: atom_id res chain seq x y z
N MET A 1 -19.63 2.87 -16.12
CA MET A 1 -18.84 2.76 -14.87
C MET A 1 -18.58 4.16 -14.34
N SER A 2 -19.34 4.60 -13.34
CA SER A 2 -19.10 5.87 -12.63
C SER A 2 -17.99 5.65 -11.60
N GLY A 3 -16.74 5.60 -12.06
CA GLY A 3 -15.61 5.77 -11.15
C GLY A 3 -15.54 7.23 -10.72
N GLU A 4 -15.18 7.49 -9.48
CA GLU A 4 -14.99 8.86 -9.01
C GLU A 4 -13.84 9.50 -9.82
N PRO A 5 -14.04 10.67 -10.47
CA PRO A 5 -13.05 11.23 -11.40
C PRO A 5 -11.66 11.42 -10.79
N TRP A 6 -11.58 11.71 -9.50
CA TRP A 6 -10.32 11.91 -8.78
C TRP A 6 -9.46 10.64 -8.73
N ALA A 7 -10.09 9.46 -8.70
CA ALA A 7 -9.36 8.18 -8.61
C ALA A 7 -8.61 7.85 -9.91
N GLN A 8 -9.02 8.45 -11.04
CA GLN A 8 -8.32 8.28 -12.33
C GLN A 8 -7.02 9.06 -12.41
N THR A 9 -6.86 10.10 -11.59
CA THR A 9 -5.69 10.98 -11.56
C THR A 9 -4.87 10.84 -10.29
N ALA A 10 -5.29 9.99 -9.35
CA ALA A 10 -4.58 9.79 -8.10
C ALA A 10 -3.32 8.95 -8.33
N ASP A 11 -2.17 9.43 -7.85
CA ASP A 11 -0.92 8.69 -7.86
C ASP A 11 -0.91 7.55 -6.82
N VAL A 12 -1.63 7.75 -5.72
CA VAL A 12 -1.73 6.83 -4.59
C VAL A 12 -3.19 6.56 -4.31
N LEU A 13 -3.56 5.28 -4.23
CA LEU A 13 -4.86 4.84 -3.78
C LEU A 13 -4.72 4.00 -2.52
N VAL A 14 -5.62 4.21 -1.56
CA VAL A 14 -5.72 3.41 -0.35
C VAL A 14 -7.07 2.70 -0.36
N CYS A 15 -7.05 1.37 -0.24
CA CYS A 15 -8.24 0.53 -0.28
C CYS A 15 -8.67 0.06 1.11
N ALA A 16 -9.93 -0.38 1.19
CA ALA A 16 -10.48 -1.03 2.37
C ALA A 16 -9.65 -2.25 2.79
N PRO A 17 -9.52 -2.50 4.11
CA PRO A 17 -8.67 -3.56 4.62
C PRO A 17 -9.18 -4.96 4.22
N GLN A 18 -8.24 -5.90 4.11
CA GLN A 18 -8.51 -7.31 3.78
C GLN A 18 -8.06 -8.23 4.91
N ASP A 19 -8.59 -9.45 4.95
CA ASP A 19 -8.31 -10.41 6.03
C ASP A 19 -6.97 -11.12 5.89
N ASP A 20 -6.45 -11.22 4.66
CA ASP A 20 -5.17 -11.87 4.40
C ASP A 20 -4.30 -11.10 3.38
N PRO A 21 -2.96 -11.26 3.43
CA PRO A 21 -2.05 -10.60 2.51
C PRO A 21 -2.26 -10.95 1.03
N GLY A 22 -2.73 -12.16 0.73
CA GLY A 22 -3.03 -12.59 -0.63
C GLY A 22 -4.27 -11.89 -1.20
N ALA A 23 -5.33 -11.75 -0.41
CA ALA A 23 -6.49 -10.93 -0.75
C ALA A 23 -6.11 -9.46 -0.94
N ALA A 24 -5.34 -8.89 -0.01
CA ALA A 24 -4.81 -7.53 -0.12
C ALA A 24 -4.01 -7.32 -1.42
N HIS A 25 -3.13 -8.26 -1.76
CA HIS A 25 -2.36 -8.20 -3.02
C HIS A 25 -3.26 -8.27 -4.26
N ARG A 26 -4.25 -9.16 -4.29
CA ARG A 26 -5.20 -9.27 -5.43
C ARG A 26 -5.98 -7.97 -5.62
N VAL A 27 -6.50 -7.39 -4.54
CA VAL A 27 -7.21 -6.10 -4.55
C VAL A 27 -6.31 -4.99 -5.05
N ALA A 28 -5.07 -4.91 -4.58
CA ALA A 28 -4.10 -3.93 -5.04
C ALA A 28 -3.84 -4.05 -6.55
N ALA A 29 -3.62 -5.28 -7.03
CA ALA A 29 -3.35 -5.57 -8.44
C ALA A 29 -4.55 -5.25 -9.35
N GLU A 30 -5.76 -5.57 -8.91
CA GLU A 30 -6.98 -5.21 -9.64
C GLU A 30 -7.21 -3.70 -9.66
N THR A 31 -6.95 -3.02 -8.55
CA THR A 31 -7.06 -1.57 -8.45
C THR A 31 -6.08 -0.88 -9.39
N LEU A 32 -4.81 -1.29 -9.44
CA LEU A 32 -3.83 -0.77 -10.40
C LEU A 32 -4.25 -0.96 -11.86
N ARG A 33 -4.87 -2.10 -12.20
CA ARG A 33 -5.41 -2.32 -13.56
C ARG A 33 -6.58 -1.40 -13.88
N ARG A 34 -7.42 -1.10 -12.89
CA ARG A 34 -8.61 -0.25 -13.04
C ARG A 34 -8.28 1.24 -13.07
N TYR A 35 -7.20 1.66 -12.42
CA TYR A 35 -6.78 3.05 -12.30
C TYR A 35 -5.35 3.22 -12.83
N PRO A 36 -5.17 3.34 -14.16
CA PRO A 36 -3.84 3.37 -14.79
C PRO A 36 -3.00 4.60 -14.45
N GLY A 37 -3.62 5.65 -13.89
CA GLY A 37 -2.93 6.81 -13.35
C GLY A 37 -2.22 6.54 -12.01
N ALA A 38 -2.65 5.52 -11.26
CA ALA A 38 -2.06 5.18 -9.97
C ALA A 38 -0.65 4.59 -10.14
N LEU A 39 0.29 5.13 -9.38
CA LEU A 39 1.66 4.66 -9.29
C LEU A 39 1.79 3.53 -8.28
N LEU A 40 0.99 3.57 -7.20
CA LEU A 40 0.89 2.51 -6.20
C LEU A 40 -0.50 2.43 -5.56
N VAL A 41 -0.79 1.28 -4.99
CA VAL A 41 -1.99 1.00 -4.19
C VAL A 41 -1.57 0.40 -2.86
N ALA A 42 -2.12 0.93 -1.77
CA ALA A 42 -1.97 0.37 -0.43
C ALA A 42 -3.30 -0.24 0.04
N VAL A 43 -3.23 -1.41 0.65
CA VAL A 43 -4.38 -2.14 1.17
C VAL A 43 -4.08 -2.56 2.60
N GLY A 44 -4.88 -2.08 3.55
CA GLY A 44 -4.74 -2.44 4.96
C GLY A 44 -5.02 -3.92 5.20
N LEU A 45 -4.54 -4.44 6.33
CA LEU A 45 -4.91 -5.76 6.84
C LEU A 45 -5.76 -5.61 8.10
N THR A 46 -6.83 -6.40 8.24
CA THR A 46 -7.75 -6.35 9.39
C THR A 46 -7.10 -6.77 10.71
N GLY A 47 -5.86 -7.27 10.68
CA GLY A 47 -5.05 -7.61 11.85
C GLY A 47 -3.95 -6.59 12.09
N ILE A 48 -2.88 -6.71 11.29
CA ILE A 48 -1.64 -5.96 11.43
C ILE A 48 -1.09 -5.60 10.05
N GLY A 49 -0.79 -4.33 9.82
CA GLY A 49 -0.03 -3.91 8.65
C GLY A 49 -0.83 -3.61 7.39
N CYS A 50 -0.11 -3.55 6.27
CA CYS A 50 -0.67 -3.32 4.94
C CYS A 50 0.20 -3.94 3.85
N VAL A 51 -0.41 -4.19 2.69
CA VAL A 51 0.29 -4.51 1.45
C VAL A 51 0.30 -3.27 0.56
N VAL A 52 1.47 -2.85 0.12
CA VAL A 52 1.65 -1.83 -0.90
C VAL A 52 2.15 -2.49 -2.18
N LEU A 53 1.53 -2.17 -3.31
CA LEU A 53 1.90 -2.68 -4.62
C LEU A 53 2.10 -1.50 -5.57
N ASP A 54 3.22 -1.46 -6.27
CA ASP A 54 3.46 -0.48 -7.31
C ASP A 54 3.04 -1.00 -8.70
N ARG A 55 2.96 -0.09 -9.68
CA ARG A 55 2.66 -0.41 -11.09
C ARG A 55 3.68 -1.31 -11.78
N ARG A 56 4.88 -1.50 -11.22
CA ARG A 56 5.94 -2.38 -11.73
C ARG A 56 5.80 -3.80 -11.17
N GLY A 57 4.84 -4.03 -10.27
CA GLY A 57 4.63 -5.29 -9.58
C GLY A 57 5.50 -5.47 -8.34
N GLN A 58 6.22 -4.44 -7.90
CA GLN A 58 6.97 -4.48 -6.64
C GLN A 58 6.01 -4.42 -5.47
N ARG A 59 6.20 -5.35 -4.54
CA ARG A 59 5.35 -5.51 -3.37
C ARG A 59 6.14 -5.21 -2.11
N LEU A 60 5.55 -4.41 -1.23
CA LEU A 60 6.00 -4.18 0.14
C LEU A 60 4.91 -4.64 1.09
N THR A 61 5.25 -5.49 2.05
CA THR A 61 4.37 -5.81 3.17
C THR A 61 4.92 -5.13 4.41
N VAL A 62 4.13 -4.22 4.98
CA VAL A 62 4.45 -3.52 6.21
C VAL A 62 3.70 -4.19 7.35
N CYS A 63 4.36 -4.43 8.48
CA CYS A 63 3.75 -4.95 9.69
C CYS A 63 3.99 -4.01 10.87
N TRP A 64 3.01 -3.94 11.76
CA TRP A 64 3.06 -3.11 12.96
C TRP A 64 2.71 -3.96 14.17
N THR A 65 3.25 -3.58 15.32
CA THR A 65 3.00 -4.25 16.60
C THR A 65 1.77 -3.68 17.33
N ASP A 66 1.24 -2.54 16.88
CA ASP A 66 0.17 -1.81 17.58
C ASP A 66 -1.10 -1.60 16.72
N ARG A 67 -2.24 -1.38 17.37
CA ARG A 67 -3.60 -1.45 16.79
C ARG A 67 -4.12 -0.14 16.15
N HIS A 68 -3.30 0.89 15.99
CA HIS A 68 -3.72 2.14 15.33
C HIS A 68 -3.66 1.99 13.80
N ARG A 69 -4.79 1.64 13.18
CA ARG A 69 -4.80 0.96 11.87
C ARG A 69 -4.79 1.85 10.63
N ASP A 70 -5.61 2.91 10.59
CA ASP A 70 -5.88 3.57 9.31
C ASP A 70 -4.80 4.61 8.94
N ASP A 71 -4.33 5.39 9.92
CA ASP A 71 -3.26 6.37 9.70
C ASP A 71 -1.94 5.72 9.27
N LEU A 72 -1.67 4.51 9.77
CA LEU A 72 -0.44 3.77 9.42
C LEU A 72 -0.48 3.21 7.99
N VAL A 73 -1.65 2.86 7.43
CA VAL A 73 -1.75 2.49 6.01
C VAL A 73 -1.39 3.69 5.15
N GLN A 74 -1.96 4.87 5.45
CA GLN A 74 -1.70 6.09 4.70
C GLN A 74 -0.23 6.51 4.81
N ALA A 75 0.34 6.49 6.02
CA ALA A 75 1.75 6.78 6.25
C ALA A 75 2.66 5.82 5.48
N SER A 76 2.32 4.52 5.46
CA SER A 76 3.06 3.49 4.72
C SER A 76 2.97 3.73 3.21
N ALA A 77 1.79 4.07 2.69
CA ALA A 77 1.56 4.41 1.29
C ALA A 77 2.37 5.65 0.87
N MET A 78 2.37 6.70 1.69
CA MET A 78 3.13 7.92 1.43
C MET A 78 4.64 7.68 1.50
N ARG A 79 5.12 6.87 2.45
CA ARG A 79 6.54 6.50 2.51
C ARG A 79 6.96 5.71 1.27
N ALA A 80 6.15 4.74 0.84
CA ALA A 80 6.38 4.01 -0.39
C ALA A 80 6.38 4.96 -1.60
N TYR A 81 5.46 5.91 -1.67
CA TYR A 81 5.44 6.92 -2.73
C TYR A 81 6.74 7.71 -2.77
N LEU A 82 7.20 8.22 -1.63
CA LEU A 82 8.45 8.99 -1.51
C LEU A 82 9.68 8.17 -1.92
N MET A 83 9.73 6.89 -1.56
CA MET A 83 10.80 5.98 -1.99
C MET A 83 10.78 5.82 -3.53
N LEU A 84 9.60 5.55 -4.10
CA LEU A 84 9.44 5.37 -5.54
C LEU A 84 9.90 6.62 -6.33
N VAL A 85 9.45 7.81 -5.94
CA VAL A 85 9.79 9.07 -6.66
C VAL A 85 11.23 9.52 -6.43
N SER A 86 11.86 9.11 -5.33
CA SER A 86 13.30 9.36 -5.09
C SER A 86 14.22 8.34 -5.77
N GLY A 87 13.66 7.36 -6.49
CA GLY A 87 14.42 6.28 -7.13
C GLY A 87 14.94 5.22 -6.15
N GLN A 88 14.52 5.27 -4.89
CA GLN A 88 14.81 4.25 -3.89
C GLN A 88 13.82 3.10 -4.08
N GLY A 89 14.29 1.94 -4.51
CA GLY A 89 13.48 0.72 -4.50
C GLY A 89 13.34 0.15 -3.09
N TRP A 90 12.26 -0.58 -2.83
CA TRP A 90 12.25 -1.59 -1.75
C TRP A 90 12.56 -2.95 -2.38
N ALA A 91 13.51 -3.69 -1.79
CA ALA A 91 13.93 -4.97 -2.34
C ALA A 91 12.73 -5.92 -2.50
N SER A 92 12.54 -6.45 -3.70
CA SER A 92 11.53 -7.45 -3.99
C SER A 92 11.89 -8.76 -3.28
N GLY A 93 11.13 -9.08 -2.24
CA GLY A 93 11.23 -10.30 -1.47
C GLY A 93 10.21 -10.26 -0.34
N ASP A 94 9.97 -11.36 0.34
CA ASP A 94 9.15 -11.42 1.57
C ASP A 94 9.81 -10.67 2.76
N HIS A 95 10.40 -9.51 2.48
CA HIS A 95 11.01 -8.63 3.46
C HIS A 95 9.92 -7.78 4.10
N TRP A 96 9.53 -8.24 5.29
CA TRP A 96 8.81 -7.46 6.28
C TRP A 96 9.67 -6.27 6.66
N THR A 97 9.29 -5.07 6.21
CA THR A 97 9.80 -3.86 6.86
C THR A 97 8.94 -3.67 8.11
N VAL A 98 9.47 -4.11 9.25
CA VAL A 98 8.90 -3.76 10.55
C VAL A 98 9.20 -2.28 10.76
N LEU A 99 8.17 -1.44 10.64
CA LEU A 99 8.26 -0.08 11.11
C LEU A 99 7.97 -0.11 12.60
N GLU A 100 9.01 -0.22 13.43
CA GLU A 100 8.88 0.09 14.85
C GLU A 100 8.56 1.59 14.98
N THR A 101 7.30 1.93 15.20
CA THR A 101 6.91 3.27 15.63
C THR A 101 7.33 3.43 17.09
N TRP A 102 8.47 4.09 17.31
CA TRP A 102 8.92 4.51 18.63
C TRP A 102 8.00 5.62 19.14
N HIS A 103 6.99 5.26 19.93
CA HIS A 103 6.31 6.23 20.79
C HIS A 103 7.23 6.49 21.99
N ARG A 104 7.75 7.72 22.10
CA ARG A 104 8.40 8.22 23.32
C ARG A 104 7.36 8.57 24.36
#